data_AF-A0A962QQL8-F1
#
_entry.id   AF-A0A962QQL8-F1
#
_cell.length_a   1.000
_cell.length_b   1.000
_cell.length_c   1.000
_cell.angle_alpha   90.00
_cell.angle_beta   90.00
_cell.angle_gamma   90.00
#
_symmetry.space_group_name_H-M   'P 1'
#
loop_
_entity.id
_entity.type
_entity.pdbx_description
1 polymer ?
#
loop_
_entity_poly.entity_id
_entity_poly.type
_entity_poly.pdbx_seq_one_letter_code
_entity_poly.pdbx_strand_id
1 'polypeptide(L)'
;VIDRPKGYFPMPALKYVRGPFLDFMRSILDSRACRERGLFDRGYVDNLLAAPEMHHTRIMGSKLWHLALLEFWLQRNVDGRA
;
A
#
# COMPACT_ATOMS: atom_id res chain seq x y z
N VAL A 1 26.63 21.23 14.40
CA VAL A 1 25.24 20.85 14.75
C VAL A 1 25.14 19.33 14.65
N ILE A 2 25.26 18.61 15.79
CA ILE A 2 25.31 17.13 15.85
C ILE A 2 23.99 16.56 16.39
N ASP A 3 23.26 17.30 17.23
CA ASP A 3 22.05 16.83 17.93
C ASP A 3 20.75 17.06 17.16
N ARG A 4 20.81 17.33 15.85
CA ARG A 4 19.59 17.47 15.04
C ARG A 4 18.95 16.09 14.90
N PRO A 5 17.71 15.86 15.40
CA PRO A 5 17.04 14.59 15.18
C PRO A 5 16.94 14.29 13.68
N LYS A 6 17.16 13.04 13.29
CA LYS A 6 17.08 12.61 11.89
C LYS A 6 15.72 13.01 11.32
N GLY A 7 15.72 14.00 10.44
CA GLY A 7 14.53 14.41 9.70
C GLY A 7 14.18 13.31 8.70
N TYR A 8 12.94 12.84 8.72
CA TYR A 8 12.40 12.05 7.63
C TYR A 8 11.72 13.00 6.64
N PHE A 9 11.71 12.62 5.36
CA PHE A 9 10.91 13.33 4.38
C PHE A 9 9.44 12.99 4.63
N PRO A 10 8.57 13.97 4.97
CA PRO A 10 7.18 13.68 5.20
C PRO A 10 6.54 13.27 3.87
N MET A 11 5.83 12.15 3.88
CA MET A 11 5.06 11.67 2.73
C MET A 11 3.57 11.67 3.10
N PRO A 12 2.87 12.82 3.03
CA PRO A 12 1.49 12.94 3.48
C PRO A 12 0.54 11.93 2.83
N ALA A 13 0.75 11.60 1.56
CA ALA A 13 -0.07 10.61 0.84
C ALA A 13 0.02 9.19 1.43
N LEU A 14 1.14 8.83 2.05
CA LEU A 14 1.32 7.53 2.73
C LEU A 14 0.75 7.52 4.15
N LYS A 15 0.57 8.70 4.74
CA LYS A 15 -0.03 8.88 6.07
C LYS A 15 -1.55 9.03 6.00
N TYR A 16 -2.04 9.77 5.01
CA TYR A 16 -3.44 10.05 4.76
C TYR A 16 -3.83 9.46 3.40
N VAL A 17 -4.16 8.17 3.40
CA VAL A 17 -4.49 7.44 2.17
C VAL A 17 -5.93 7.75 1.76
N ARG A 18 -6.10 8.73 0.88
CA ARG A 18 -7.42 9.23 0.43
C ARG A 18 -7.42 9.55 -1.07
N GLY A 19 -8.63 9.71 -1.62
CA GLY A 19 -8.84 10.21 -2.97
C GLY A 19 -8.11 9.38 -4.04
N PRO A 20 -7.54 10.02 -5.09
CA PRO A 20 -6.95 9.32 -6.23
C PRO A 20 -5.87 8.30 -5.87
N PHE A 21 -5.16 8.53 -4.75
CA PHE A 21 -4.12 7.63 -4.31
C PHE A 21 -4.69 6.36 -3.65
N LEU A 22 -5.79 6.48 -2.90
CA LEU A 22 -6.54 5.32 -2.42
C LEU A 22 -7.15 4.54 -3.59
N ASP A 23 -7.70 5.24 -4.58
CA ASP A 23 -8.28 4.62 -5.78
C ASP A 23 -7.22 3.82 -6.57
N PHE A 24 -6.01 4.36 -6.68
CA PHE A 24 -4.87 3.66 -7.25
C PHE A 24 -4.51 2.37 -6.47
N MET A 25 -4.42 2.44 -5.15
CA MET A 25 -4.16 1.23 -4.34
C MET A 25 -5.28 0.19 -4.51
N ARG A 26 -6.54 0.65 -4.52
CA ARG A 26 -7.70 -0.20 -4.74
C ARG A 26 -7.63 -0.87 -6.11
N SER A 27 -7.32 -0.13 -7.18
CA SER A 27 -7.24 -0.71 -8.53
C SER A 27 -6.16 -1.79 -8.65
N ILE A 28 -5.05 -1.63 -7.93
CA ILE A 28 -3.98 -2.65 -7.88
C ILE A 28 -4.47 -3.91 -7.16
N LEU A 29 -5.06 -3.75 -5.98
CA LEU A 29 -5.46 -4.86 -5.11
C LEU A 29 -6.74 -5.57 -5.55
N ASP A 30 -7.59 -4.88 -6.34
CA ASP A 30 -8.78 -5.45 -6.98
C ASP A 30 -8.50 -5.97 -8.39
N SER A 31 -7.27 -5.85 -8.88
CA SER A 31 -6.91 -6.34 -10.21
C SER A 31 -7.10 -7.86 -10.30
N ARG A 32 -7.40 -8.32 -11.52
CA ARG A 32 -7.48 -9.75 -11.82
C ARG A 32 -6.16 -10.46 -11.48
N ALA A 33 -5.03 -9.87 -11.83
CA ALA A 33 -3.70 -10.41 -11.54
C ALA A 33 -3.50 -10.63 -10.03
N CYS A 34 -3.87 -9.65 -9.20
CA CYS A 34 -3.79 -9.75 -7.75
C CYS A 34 -4.66 -10.90 -7.20
N ARG A 35 -5.91 -10.97 -7.68
CA ARG A 35 -6.89 -11.98 -7.23
C ARG A 35 -6.49 -13.40 -7.61
N GLU A 36 -6.06 -13.61 -8.86
CA GLU A 36 -5.64 -14.93 -9.34
C GLU A 36 -4.34 -15.39 -8.69
N ARG A 37 -3.45 -14.45 -8.31
CA ARG A 37 -2.19 -14.77 -7.63
C ARG A 37 -2.41 -15.34 -6.23
N GLY A 38 -3.50 -14.96 -5.55
CA GLY A 38 -3.90 -15.55 -4.26
C GLY A 38 -2.94 -15.30 -3.10
N LEU A 39 -2.08 -14.27 -3.16
CA LEU A 39 -1.11 -13.99 -2.09
C LEU A 39 -1.72 -13.34 -0.85
N PHE A 40 -2.83 -12.65 -0.99
CA PHE A 40 -3.44 -11.88 0.09
C PHE A 40 -4.75 -12.53 0.56
N ASP A 41 -4.93 -12.57 1.88
CA ASP A 41 -6.24 -12.87 2.46
C ASP A 41 -7.23 -11.74 2.08
N ARG A 42 -8.31 -12.12 1.41
CA ARG A 42 -9.22 -11.13 0.83
C ARG A 42 -9.99 -10.38 1.92
N GLY A 43 -10.42 -11.06 2.97
CA GLY A 43 -11.11 -10.43 4.09
C GLY A 43 -10.24 -9.36 4.77
N TYR A 44 -8.94 -9.64 4.91
CA TYR A 44 -7.99 -8.68 5.44
C TYR A 44 -7.79 -7.47 4.50
N VAL A 45 -7.65 -7.69 3.19
CA VAL A 45 -7.57 -6.59 2.21
C VAL A 45 -8.81 -5.71 2.27
N ASP A 46 -10.00 -6.30 2.32
CA ASP A 46 -11.27 -5.58 2.40
C ASP A 46 -11.36 -4.75 3.69
N ASN A 47 -10.92 -5.31 4.82
CA ASN A 47 -10.84 -4.58 6.09
C ASN A 47 -9.90 -3.36 5.98
N LEU A 48 -8.73 -3.52 5.37
CA LEU A 48 -7.79 -2.42 5.16
C LEU A 48 -8.36 -1.33 4.24
N LEU A 49 -9.07 -1.72 3.18
CA LEU A 49 -9.70 -0.80 2.23
C LEU A 49 -10.92 -0.07 2.79
N ALA A 50 -11.63 -0.68 3.75
CA ALA A 50 -12.77 -0.07 4.43
C ALA A 50 -12.35 1.03 5.43
N ALA A 51 -11.17 0.89 6.02
CA ALA A 51 -10.62 1.84 6.99
C ALA A 51 -9.14 2.16 6.72
N PRO A 52 -8.80 2.80 5.58
CA PRO A 52 -7.44 2.91 5.06
C PRO A 52 -6.47 3.71 5.94
N GLU A 53 -6.99 4.52 6.87
CA GLU A 53 -6.20 5.32 7.82
C GLU A 53 -6.15 4.75 9.24
N MET A 54 -6.81 3.60 9.50
CA MET A 54 -6.85 3.00 10.83
C MET A 54 -5.77 1.93 11.03
N HIS A 55 -5.05 1.58 9.95
CA HIS A 55 -4.19 0.40 9.93
C HIS A 55 -2.74 0.74 9.59
N HIS A 56 -1.98 1.03 10.64
CA HIS A 56 -0.57 1.37 10.53
C HIS A 56 0.36 0.30 11.11
N THR A 57 1.61 0.28 10.64
CA THR A 57 2.70 -0.45 11.28
C THR A 57 3.14 0.25 12.57
N ARG A 58 4.03 -0.39 13.35
CA ARG A 58 4.58 0.20 14.59
C ARG A 58 5.29 1.55 14.37
N ILE A 59 5.81 1.78 13.16
CA ILE A 59 6.48 3.03 12.77
C ILE A 59 5.58 3.96 11.95
N MET A 60 4.25 3.79 12.06
CA MET A 60 3.23 4.64 11.43
C MET A 60 3.19 4.59 9.89
N GLY A 61 3.70 3.52 9.27
CA GLY A 61 3.53 3.30 7.83
C GLY A 61 2.17 2.66 7.50
N SER A 62 1.52 3.07 6.41
CA SER A 62 0.26 2.46 5.96
C SER A 62 0.47 0.99 5.58
N LYS A 63 -0.28 0.09 6.23
CA LYS A 63 -0.26 -1.34 5.86
C LYS A 63 -0.85 -1.56 4.47
N LEU A 64 -1.92 -0.83 4.13
CA LEU A 64 -2.55 -0.88 2.82
C LEU A 64 -1.54 -0.55 1.70
N TRP A 65 -0.71 0.48 1.92
CA TRP A 65 0.34 0.82 0.95
C TRP A 65 1.36 -0.30 0.75
N HIS A 66 1.78 -0.99 1.81
CA HIS A 66 2.74 -2.09 1.67
C HIS A 66 2.20 -3.22 0.78
N LEU A 67 0.92 -3.56 0.93
CA LEU A 67 0.27 -4.56 0.09
C LEU A 67 0.18 -4.10 -1.36
N ALA A 68 -0.33 -2.87 -1.58
CA ALA A 68 -0.46 -2.30 -2.92
C ALA A 68 0.90 -2.15 -3.61
N LEU A 69 1.95 -1.74 -2.89
CA LEU A 69 3.30 -1.57 -3.42
C LEU A 69 3.89 -2.91 -3.87
N LEU A 70 3.75 -3.96 -3.05
CA LEU A 70 4.25 -5.29 -3.41
C LEU A 70 3.55 -5.79 -4.69
N GLU A 71 2.22 -5.74 -4.72
CA GLU A 71 1.46 -6.20 -5.87
C GLU A 71 1.73 -5.36 -7.12
N PHE A 72 1.85 -4.05 -6.98
CA PHE A 72 2.22 -3.17 -8.09
C PHE A 72 3.61 -3.52 -8.65
N TRP A 73 4.57 -3.84 -7.78
CA TRP A 73 5.89 -4.31 -8.21
C TRP A 73 5.82 -5.63 -8.97
N LEU A 74 5.00 -6.59 -8.51
CA LEU A 74 4.77 -7.87 -9.18
C LEU A 74 4.16 -7.68 -10.57
N GLN A 75 3.07 -6.91 -10.66
CA GLN A 75 2.43 -6.59 -11.94
C GLN A 75 3.41 -5.96 -12.94
N ARG A 76 4.28 -5.06 -12.47
CA ARG A 76 5.20 -4.35 -13.36
C ARG A 76 6.44 -5.14 -13.76
N ASN A 77 6.97 -5.98 -12.87
CA ASN A 77 8.29 -6.60 -13.05
C ASN A 77 8.26 -8.12 -13.25
N VAL A 78 7.19 -8.78 -12.81
CA VAL A 78 7.00 -10.22 -12.97
C VAL A 78 6.03 -10.47 -14.12
N ASP A 79 4.86 -9.84 -14.10
CA ASP A 79 3.85 -10.04 -15.16
C ASP A 79 4.23 -9.28 -16.45
N GLY A 80 4.71 -8.04 -16.31
CA GLY A 80 5.09 -7.16 -17.44
C GLY A 80 6.35 -7.57 -18.21
N ARG A 81 6.95 -8.73 -17.92
CA ARG A 81 8.08 -9.31 -18.65
C ARG A 81 7.71 -10.53 -19.52
N ALA A 82 6.42 -10.88 -19.61
CA ALA A 82 5.91 -11.89 -20.52
C ALA A 82 5.58 -11.29 -21.90
#